data_AF-A0A1Q7TBQ9-F1
#
_entry.id   AF-A0A1Q7TBQ9-F1
#
_cell.length_a   1.000
_cell.length_b   1.000
_cell.length_c   1.000
_cell.angle_alpha   90.00
_cell.angle_beta   90.00
_cell.angle_gamma   90.00
#
_symmetry.space_group_name_H-M   'P 1'
#
loop_
_entity.id
_entity.type
_entity.pdbx_description
1 polymer ?
#
loop_
_entity_poly.entity_id
_entity_poly.type
_entity_poly.pdbx_seq_one_letter_code
_entity_poly.pdbx_strand_id
1 'polypeptide(L)'
;MILAALSGVTCAFPTDKSDQVFVTLQAPAHIVLRGKEMSVQARAWQVVGVDTMPITNVDFAFSSGSNTIARVENTGKGYATVTGVNSGNVDIIARAVSFEKARQANLSLRVSSPLEIDSVRPKVVRYGQVATVYGVGVDSLFLASLGGTNLIEYPFSRARDPVTGLGRISYWVPPPARSDSLFYLGAGVFGKDTALTQVGKRDIYDPNDTVATRIDLDLGGPWPGTVLAPFLFFNPALAFQAVDRVNGVGEDWYRFQTADTAQSLTFFLSYPSLSDTVAARTFLLDSLYYATGTAGTPSNKFFRRDSADFIGTDFYRCKGLAFKPDQSARDSFSVALKTLPSHAIHLISFYTSPQRYSLAVVKGYVTGDPRIGADAFEPNRFCHDTDSIPGRPNPRSRVHVTTTGFSDTMNIDNAFELDWYRLEVPAHNLGDSVVIRLQGRPFVAGNDSSDLDIYVLSVPGSTGNLTVVDSSVNSGSTENLTMNLAAGAYYLAVVDFAGVPERYSLCIREVPLLTVGSCNLILPGPPVRASTKRLPLAAPSVGATVGTGGSFFRRRRL
;
A
#
# COMPACT_ATOMS: atom_id res chain seq x y z
N MET A 1 39.98 13.73 70.75
CA MET A 1 40.26 15.14 70.42
C MET A 1 39.32 15.53 69.29
N ILE A 2 38.31 16.34 69.59
CA ILE A 2 37.28 16.81 68.65
C ILE A 2 37.78 18.16 68.11
N LEU A 3 37.89 18.31 66.79
CA LEU A 3 38.03 19.62 66.15
C LEU A 3 36.74 19.90 65.38
N ALA A 4 36.02 20.93 65.81
CA ALA A 4 34.83 21.44 65.16
C ALA A 4 35.21 22.22 63.89
N ALA A 5 34.59 21.89 62.77
CA ALA A 5 34.64 22.67 61.54
C ALA A 5 33.61 23.79 61.62
N LEU A 6 34.06 25.06 61.57
CA LEU A 6 33.20 26.21 61.33
C LEU A 6 32.76 26.21 59.87
N SER A 7 31.49 25.92 59.62
CA SER A 7 30.80 26.29 58.38
C SER A 7 30.35 27.75 58.48
N GLY A 8 31.06 28.64 57.79
CA GLY A 8 30.65 30.03 57.63
C GLY A 8 29.43 30.12 56.71
N VAL A 9 28.26 30.42 57.29
CA VAL A 9 27.08 30.86 56.55
C VAL A 9 27.24 32.36 56.31
N THR A 10 27.70 32.77 55.11
CA THR A 10 27.65 34.19 54.72
C THR A 10 26.23 34.51 54.26
N CYS A 11 25.42 35.11 55.14
CA CYS A 11 24.17 35.75 54.75
C CYS A 11 24.49 36.99 53.90
N ALA A 12 24.36 36.88 52.57
CA ALA A 12 24.39 38.05 51.68
C ALA A 12 23.04 38.79 51.78
N PHE A 13 23.06 40.05 52.20
CA PHE A 13 21.87 40.90 52.25
C PHE A 13 21.72 41.67 50.92
N PRO A 14 20.49 41.82 50.39
CA PRO A 14 20.28 42.64 49.19
C PRO A 14 20.73 44.08 49.45
N THR A 15 21.52 44.63 48.54
CA THR A 15 22.04 46.00 48.63
C THR A 15 21.11 47.03 47.99
N ASP A 16 20.17 46.59 47.14
CA ASP A 16 19.21 47.43 46.42
C ASP A 16 17.78 46.89 46.57
N LYS A 17 16.79 47.77 46.69
CA LYS A 17 15.35 47.45 46.81
C LYS A 17 14.53 47.81 45.57
N SER A 18 15.18 48.05 44.44
CA SER A 18 14.53 48.41 43.17
C SER A 18 13.55 47.33 42.68
N ASP A 19 12.35 47.76 42.31
CA ASP A 19 11.33 46.96 41.63
C ASP A 19 11.41 47.07 40.10
N GLN A 20 12.33 47.90 39.59
CA GLN A 20 12.58 48.10 38.16
C GLN A 20 13.51 47.03 37.57
N VAL A 21 13.93 46.04 38.37
CA VAL A 21 14.85 44.98 37.92
C VAL A 21 14.08 43.68 37.72
N PHE A 22 14.36 42.96 36.63
CA PHE A 22 13.83 41.62 36.40
C PHE A 22 14.90 40.67 35.87
N VAL A 23 14.71 39.38 36.11
CA VAL A 23 15.60 38.31 35.65
C VAL A 23 14.95 37.58 34.47
N THR A 24 15.77 37.16 33.51
CA THR A 24 15.41 36.19 32.47
C THR A 24 16.25 34.94 32.63
N LEU A 25 15.67 33.77 32.40
CA LEU A 25 16.36 32.48 32.47
C LEU A 25 16.24 31.76 31.13
N GLN A 26 17.38 31.39 30.55
CA GLN A 26 17.48 30.73 29.25
C GLN A 26 18.03 29.32 29.41
N ALA A 27 17.50 28.37 28.63
CA ALA A 27 17.95 27.00 28.58
C ALA A 27 18.01 26.52 27.12
N PRO A 28 18.89 25.55 26.80
CA PRO A 28 18.96 24.98 25.47
C PRO A 28 17.73 24.11 25.13
N ALA A 29 17.01 23.60 26.14
CA ALA A 29 15.78 22.83 25.98
C ALA A 29 14.90 22.95 27.23
N HIS A 30 13.62 22.60 27.08
CA HIS A 30 12.66 22.51 28.19
C HIS A 30 12.52 21.09 28.76
N ILE A 31 13.40 20.17 28.34
CA ILE A 31 13.45 18.78 28.81
C ILE A 31 14.87 18.44 29.26
N VAL A 32 15.00 17.83 30.45
CA VAL A 32 16.23 17.18 30.91
C VAL A 32 15.98 15.70 31.09
N LEU A 33 16.84 14.88 30.51
CA LEU A 33 16.74 13.43 30.71
C LEU A 33 17.20 13.07 32.14
N ARG A 34 16.55 12.06 32.72
CA ARG A 34 16.93 11.55 34.04
C ARG A 34 18.40 11.13 34.07
N GLY A 35 19.13 11.59 35.08
CA GLY A 35 20.57 11.36 35.24
C GLY A 35 21.44 12.17 34.27
N LYS A 36 20.87 13.10 33.50
CA LYS A 36 21.60 14.04 32.64
C LYS A 36 21.56 15.45 33.21
N GLU A 37 22.48 16.26 32.71
CA GLU A 37 22.69 17.64 33.11
C GLU A 37 22.39 18.59 31.96
N MET A 38 21.98 19.81 32.30
CA MET A 38 21.76 20.90 31.37
C MET A 38 22.21 22.20 31.99
N SER A 39 22.92 23.03 31.23
CA SER A 39 23.26 24.37 31.68
C SER A 39 22.12 25.36 31.39
N VAL A 40 21.80 26.19 32.36
CA VAL A 40 20.88 27.32 32.24
C VAL A 40 21.61 28.63 32.53
N GLN A 41 21.17 29.73 31.89
CA GLN A 41 21.78 31.05 32.03
C GLN A 41 20.76 32.09 32.50
N ALA A 42 21.03 32.74 33.62
CA ALA A 42 20.29 33.89 34.11
C ALA A 42 20.92 35.21 33.62
N ARG A 43 20.06 36.20 33.32
CA ARG A 43 20.46 37.59 33.03
C ARG A 43 19.54 38.55 33.76
N ALA A 44 20.08 39.65 34.25
CA ALA A 44 19.33 40.70 34.91
C ALA A 44 19.18 41.91 33.99
N TRP A 45 18.03 42.55 34.06
CA TRP A 45 17.65 43.69 33.25
C TRP A 45 17.04 44.76 34.13
N GLN A 46 17.34 46.03 33.86
CA GLN A 46 16.72 47.18 34.50
C GLN A 46 15.80 47.88 33.51
N VAL A 47 14.59 48.18 33.95
CA VAL A 47 13.66 49.07 33.25
C VAL A 47 14.10 50.51 33.48
N VAL A 48 14.38 51.22 32.39
CA VAL A 48 14.78 52.64 32.40
C VAL A 48 13.84 53.39 31.45
N GLY A 49 12.82 54.04 32.02
CA GLY A 49 11.75 54.66 31.24
C GLY A 49 10.92 53.61 30.50
N VAL A 50 10.98 53.62 29.16
CA VAL A 50 10.30 52.64 28.29
C VAL A 50 11.22 51.53 27.76
N ASP A 51 12.51 51.56 28.11
CA ASP A 51 13.52 50.64 27.59
C ASP A 51 14.05 49.69 28.68
N THR A 52 14.73 48.62 28.27
CA THR A 52 15.36 47.63 29.16
C THR A 52 16.86 47.56 28.92
N MET A 53 17.65 47.85 29.95
CA MET A 53 19.12 47.81 29.88
C MET A 53 19.66 46.58 30.63
N PRO A 54 20.65 45.84 30.07
CA PRO A 54 21.25 44.71 30.77
C PRO A 54 22.10 45.18 31.95
N ILE A 55 22.00 44.45 33.07
CA ILE A 55 22.84 44.67 34.25
C ILE A 55 23.93 43.61 34.27
N THR A 56 25.20 44.04 34.27
CA THR A 56 26.36 43.16 34.37
C THR A 56 26.79 42.94 35.83
N ASN A 57 27.58 41.90 36.09
CA ASN A 57 28.14 41.58 37.41
C ASN A 57 27.08 41.39 38.51
N VAL A 58 25.95 40.78 38.15
CA VAL A 58 24.90 40.40 39.10
C VAL A 58 25.11 38.96 39.55
N ASP A 59 25.10 38.75 40.86
CA ASP A 59 25.04 37.41 41.43
C ASP A 59 23.60 36.89 41.43
N PHE A 60 23.44 35.63 41.08
CA PHE A 60 22.14 34.96 41.02
C PHE A 60 22.07 33.83 42.03
N ALA A 61 20.94 33.74 42.73
CA ALA A 61 20.57 32.55 43.48
C ALA A 61 19.64 31.71 42.61
N PHE A 62 20.00 30.44 42.44
CA PHE A 62 19.20 29.45 41.73
C PHE A 62 18.55 28.52 42.73
N SER A 63 17.29 28.15 42.46
CA SER A 63 16.59 27.13 43.23
C SER A 63 15.71 26.28 42.32
N SER A 64 15.39 25.09 42.80
CA SER A 64 14.44 24.18 42.16
C SER A 64 13.18 24.12 43.00
N GLY A 65 12.02 24.16 42.35
CA GLY A 65 10.73 23.93 43.00
C GLY A 65 10.63 22.54 43.64
N SER A 66 11.45 21.58 43.21
CA SER A 66 11.55 20.24 43.81
C SER A 66 12.89 19.58 43.53
N ASN A 67 13.74 19.49 44.57
CA ASN A 67 15.03 18.79 44.52
C ASN A 67 14.92 17.26 44.32
N THR A 68 13.70 16.70 44.42
CA THR A 68 13.45 15.29 44.09
C THR A 68 13.20 15.08 42.60
N ILE A 69 12.82 16.12 41.85
CA ILE A 69 12.60 16.07 40.39
C ILE A 69 13.86 16.56 39.66
N ALA A 70 14.35 17.76 39.99
CA ALA A 70 15.59 18.29 39.44
C ALA A 70 16.40 19.01 40.53
N ARG A 71 17.71 18.83 40.52
CA ARG A 71 18.64 19.60 41.35
C ARG A 71 19.25 20.72 40.53
N VAL A 72 19.54 21.84 41.18
CA VAL A 72 20.22 22.97 40.54
C VAL A 72 21.43 23.37 41.37
N GLU A 73 22.57 23.48 40.71
CA GLU A 73 23.84 23.88 41.32
C GLU A 73 24.32 25.14 40.61
N ASN A 74 24.56 26.21 41.38
CA ASN A 74 25.08 27.45 40.84
C ASN A 74 26.55 27.28 40.47
N THR A 75 26.87 27.49 39.19
CA THR A 75 28.24 27.36 38.66
C THR A 75 28.94 28.71 38.50
N GLY A 76 28.27 29.80 38.91
CA GLY A 76 28.80 31.16 38.90
C GLY A 76 28.62 31.87 37.55
N LYS A 77 28.91 33.17 37.53
CA LYS A 77 28.82 34.03 36.33
C LYS A 77 27.45 34.01 35.64
N GLY A 78 26.38 33.84 36.41
CA GLY A 78 25.01 33.75 35.90
C GLY A 78 24.63 32.40 35.29
N TYR A 79 25.45 31.36 35.47
CA TYR A 79 25.13 30.00 35.02
C TYR A 79 24.77 29.10 36.20
N ALA A 80 23.93 28.11 35.91
CA ALA A 80 23.68 26.98 36.79
C ALA A 80 23.60 25.68 35.99
N THR A 81 23.95 24.57 36.65
CA THR A 81 23.76 23.22 36.14
C THR A 81 22.50 22.63 36.76
N VAL A 82 21.58 22.19 35.91
CA VAL A 82 20.37 21.48 36.31
C VAL A 82 20.55 19.99 36.04
N THR A 83 20.42 19.16 37.07
CA THR A 83 20.53 17.70 36.98
C THR A 83 19.15 17.06 37.15
N GLY A 84 18.71 16.28 36.17
CA GLY A 84 17.44 15.55 36.24
C GLY A 84 17.53 14.37 37.21
N VAL A 85 16.66 14.31 38.21
CA VAL A 85 16.65 13.28 39.26
C VAL A 85 15.54 12.27 39.07
N ASN A 86 14.28 12.69 39.05
CA ASN A 86 13.11 11.84 38.81
C ASN A 86 12.19 12.48 37.78
N SER A 87 11.41 11.66 37.06
CA SER A 87 10.47 12.18 36.06
C SER A 87 9.40 13.06 36.72
N GLY A 88 9.07 14.18 36.09
CA GLY A 88 8.10 15.15 36.57
C GLY A 88 8.33 16.54 36.01
N ASN A 89 7.42 17.47 36.31
CA ASN A 89 7.58 18.88 35.96
C ASN A 89 8.03 19.67 37.20
N VAL A 90 8.94 20.61 37.00
CA VAL A 90 9.50 21.46 38.06
C VAL A 90 9.88 22.82 37.51
N ASP A 91 9.75 23.87 38.30
CA ASP A 91 10.23 25.19 37.93
C ASP A 91 11.64 25.42 38.47
N ILE A 92 12.55 25.84 37.60
CA ILE A 92 13.87 26.36 37.97
C ILE A 92 13.76 27.87 38.10
N ILE A 93 14.13 28.37 39.27
CA ILE A 93 13.95 29.77 39.64
C ILE A 93 15.33 30.42 39.71
N ALA A 94 15.44 31.62 39.14
CA ALA A 94 16.62 32.47 39.28
C ALA A 94 16.23 33.85 39.81
N ARG A 95 16.90 34.25 40.90
CA ARG A 95 16.73 35.56 41.56
C ARG A 95 18.05 36.30 41.59
N ALA A 96 18.02 37.60 41.32
CA ALA A 96 19.19 38.46 41.52
C ALA A 96 19.39 38.71 43.03
N VAL A 97 20.55 38.34 43.57
CA VAL A 97 20.84 38.37 45.03
C VAL A 97 20.86 39.80 45.56
N SER A 98 21.45 40.72 44.79
CA SER A 98 21.64 42.12 45.20
C SER A 98 20.37 42.98 45.16
N PHE A 99 19.27 42.49 44.57
CA PHE A 99 18.04 43.26 44.32
C PHE A 99 16.83 42.61 44.99
N GLU A 100 16.38 43.17 46.11
CA GLU A 100 15.35 42.56 46.97
C GLU A 100 14.01 42.40 46.26
N LYS A 101 13.56 43.44 45.56
CA LYS A 101 12.25 43.51 44.87
C LYS A 101 12.32 43.13 43.40
N ALA A 102 13.46 42.65 42.91
CA ALA A 102 13.57 42.24 41.52
C ALA A 102 12.63 41.09 41.19
N ARG A 103 11.96 41.16 40.04
CA ARG A 103 11.11 40.07 39.56
C ARG A 103 11.99 38.88 39.17
N GLN A 104 11.81 37.75 39.86
CA GLN A 104 12.52 36.50 39.55
C GLN A 104 12.10 35.90 38.21
N ALA A 105 12.99 35.10 37.63
CA ALA A 105 12.70 34.28 36.45
C ALA A 105 12.27 32.88 36.90
N ASN A 106 11.29 32.31 36.19
CA ASN A 106 10.91 30.91 36.31
C ASN A 106 11.05 30.24 34.93
N LEU A 107 11.73 29.10 34.90
CA LEU A 107 11.80 28.20 33.75
C LEU A 107 11.09 26.90 34.11
N SER A 108 9.95 26.63 33.47
CA SER A 108 9.29 25.33 33.63
C SER A 108 10.06 24.26 32.86
N LEU A 109 10.43 23.21 33.58
CA LEU A 109 11.27 22.12 33.10
C LEU A 109 10.58 20.78 33.30
N ARG A 110 10.61 19.94 32.26
CA ARG A 110 10.23 18.54 32.37
C ARG A 110 11.49 17.68 32.55
N VAL A 111 11.55 16.91 33.62
CA VAL A 111 12.48 15.78 33.74
C VAL A 111 11.78 14.53 33.23
N SER A 112 12.44 13.76 32.38
CA SER A 112 11.84 12.61 31.70
C SER A 112 12.84 11.47 31.53
N SER A 113 12.35 10.24 31.40
CA SER A 113 13.14 9.11 30.93
C SER A 113 13.53 9.31 29.45
N PRO A 114 14.55 8.59 28.92
CA PRO A 114 14.92 8.70 27.50
C PRO A 114 13.77 8.43 26.51
N LEU A 115 12.77 7.68 26.96
CA LEU A 115 11.54 7.39 26.24
C LEU A 115 10.34 7.44 27.20
N GLU A 116 9.38 8.32 26.94
CA GLU A 116 8.10 8.41 27.66
C GLU A 116 6.98 8.73 26.67
N ILE A 117 5.87 7.98 26.74
CA ILE A 117 4.67 8.24 25.94
C ILE A 117 3.77 9.22 26.68
N ASP A 118 3.46 10.35 26.05
CA ASP A 118 2.52 11.32 26.59
C ASP A 118 1.09 11.02 26.13
N SER A 119 0.96 10.62 24.86
CA SER A 119 -0.33 10.24 24.32
C SER A 119 -0.25 9.51 22.98
N VAL A 120 -1.28 8.71 22.73
CA VAL A 120 -1.67 8.21 21.41
C VAL A 120 -2.92 8.96 20.93
N ARG A 121 -2.91 9.40 19.66
CA ARG A 121 -4.03 10.13 19.04
C ARG A 121 -4.29 9.63 17.61
N PRO A 122 -5.57 9.43 17.21
CA PRO A 122 -6.77 9.56 18.03
C PRO A 122 -6.87 8.46 19.11
N LYS A 123 -7.71 8.66 20.14
CA LYS A 123 -7.96 7.64 21.18
C LYS A 123 -8.74 6.44 20.67
N VAL A 124 -9.51 6.63 19.61
CA VAL A 124 -10.25 5.59 18.90
C VAL A 124 -9.74 5.58 17.47
N VAL A 125 -9.20 4.45 17.03
CA VAL A 125 -8.59 4.26 15.73
C VAL A 125 -9.22 3.06 15.04
N ARG A 126 -9.42 3.14 13.73
CA ARG A 126 -9.94 2.04 12.90
C ARG A 126 -8.81 1.29 12.19
N TYR A 127 -9.08 0.10 11.66
CA TYR A 127 -8.14 -0.53 10.74
C TYR A 127 -7.88 0.38 9.55
N GLY A 128 -6.64 0.38 9.07
CA GLY A 128 -6.23 1.28 8.00
C GLY A 128 -6.20 2.75 8.41
N GLN A 129 -6.46 3.12 9.67
CA GLN A 129 -6.30 4.50 10.14
C GLN A 129 -4.90 4.72 10.72
N VAL A 130 -4.44 5.97 10.70
CA VAL A 130 -3.17 6.38 11.31
C VAL A 130 -3.39 6.77 12.77
N ALA A 131 -2.59 6.19 13.67
CA ALA A 131 -2.39 6.63 15.04
C ALA A 131 -1.04 7.34 15.17
N THR A 132 -0.99 8.47 15.85
CA THR A 132 0.23 9.22 16.15
C THR A 132 0.54 9.16 17.63
N VAL A 133 1.79 8.81 17.93
CA VAL A 133 2.36 8.70 19.25
C VAL A 133 3.17 9.96 19.53
N TYR A 134 2.93 10.59 20.67
CA TYR A 134 3.61 11.80 21.13
C TYR A 134 4.33 11.53 22.45
N GLY A 135 5.49 12.15 22.64
CA GLY A 135 6.20 12.10 23.91
C GLY A 135 7.69 12.38 23.80
N VAL A 136 8.43 12.06 24.86
CA VAL A 136 9.89 12.22 24.88
C VAL A 136 10.53 11.02 24.20
N GLY A 137 11.40 11.25 23.22
CA GLY A 137 12.17 10.21 22.55
C GLY A 137 11.37 9.29 21.62
N VAL A 138 10.09 9.53 21.41
CA VAL A 138 9.20 8.66 20.62
C VAL A 138 9.58 8.57 19.13
N ASP A 139 10.28 9.57 18.60
CA ASP A 139 10.87 9.58 17.26
C ASP A 139 11.98 8.54 17.09
N SER A 140 12.41 7.87 18.17
CA SER A 140 13.38 6.75 18.15
C SER A 140 12.74 5.37 18.32
N LEU A 141 11.40 5.27 18.37
CA LEU A 141 10.69 3.99 18.44
C LEU A 141 10.94 3.18 17.18
N PHE A 142 11.34 1.91 17.29
CA PHE A 142 11.45 1.01 16.14
C PHE A 142 10.42 -0.13 16.19
N LEU A 143 9.69 -0.28 17.30
CA LEU A 143 8.56 -1.18 17.41
C LEU A 143 7.46 -0.55 18.26
N ALA A 144 6.23 -0.62 17.76
CA ALA A 144 5.01 -0.26 18.46
C ALA A 144 3.94 -1.33 18.19
N SER A 145 3.16 -1.71 19.20
CA SER A 145 2.10 -2.71 19.04
C SER A 145 0.86 -2.41 19.88
N LEU A 146 -0.30 -2.85 19.39
CA LEU A 146 -1.59 -2.81 20.09
C LEU A 146 -2.19 -4.21 20.15
N GLY A 147 -2.46 -4.72 21.36
CA GLY A 147 -3.02 -6.05 21.55
C GLY A 147 -2.16 -7.18 20.95
N GLY A 148 -0.83 -7.01 20.97
CA GLY A 148 0.14 -7.96 20.40
C GLY A 148 0.34 -7.87 18.89
N THR A 149 -0.34 -6.95 18.19
CA THR A 149 -0.16 -6.74 16.74
C THR A 149 0.77 -5.57 16.49
N ASN A 150 1.86 -5.81 15.76
CA ASN A 150 2.79 -4.76 15.35
C ASN A 150 2.09 -3.75 14.44
N LEU A 151 2.23 -2.47 14.77
CA LEU A 151 1.77 -1.38 13.92
C LEU A 151 2.76 -1.16 12.77
N ILE A 152 2.29 -0.57 11.67
CA ILE A 152 3.13 -0.33 10.49
C ILE A 152 3.50 1.14 10.49
N GLU A 153 4.79 1.44 10.51
CA GLU A 153 5.26 2.83 10.50
C GLU A 153 4.70 3.59 9.29
N TYR A 154 4.20 4.80 9.54
CA TYR A 154 3.83 5.73 8.49
C TYR A 154 5.11 6.42 7.99
N PRO A 155 5.48 6.27 6.70
CA PRO A 155 6.70 6.85 6.15
C PRO A 155 6.85 8.34 6.46
N PHE A 156 8.08 8.76 6.78
CA PHE A 156 8.45 10.16 7.03
C PHE A 156 7.67 10.84 8.18
N SER A 157 7.02 10.09 9.07
CA SER A 157 6.23 10.66 10.17
C SER A 157 7.04 11.08 11.41
N ARG A 158 8.28 10.60 11.52
CA ARG A 158 9.19 10.94 12.62
C ARG A 158 9.49 12.42 12.60
N ALA A 159 9.22 13.10 13.70
CA ALA A 159 9.58 14.50 13.87
C ALA A 159 9.89 14.79 15.34
N ARG A 160 10.76 15.78 15.57
CA ARG A 160 11.08 16.29 16.89
C ARG A 160 10.99 17.82 16.87
N ASP A 161 10.27 18.37 17.83
CA ASP A 161 10.22 19.79 18.07
C ASP A 161 11.56 20.27 18.65
N PRO A 162 12.28 21.19 18.00
CA PRO A 162 13.60 21.65 18.46
C PRO A 162 13.54 22.54 19.70
N VAL A 163 12.38 23.15 20.00
CA VAL A 163 12.18 24.03 21.15
C VAL A 163 11.80 23.21 22.39
N THR A 164 10.81 22.33 22.23
CA THR A 164 10.31 21.53 23.37
C THR A 164 11.10 20.23 23.56
N GLY A 165 11.73 19.69 22.52
CA GLY A 165 12.40 18.39 22.53
C GLY A 165 11.44 17.20 22.38
N LEU A 166 10.13 17.45 22.29
CA LEU A 166 9.09 16.41 22.15
C LEU A 166 9.10 15.82 20.74
N GLY A 167 9.00 14.50 20.68
CA GLY A 167 8.92 13.73 19.45
C GLY A 167 7.49 13.39 19.08
N ARG A 168 7.32 13.01 17.81
CA ARG A 168 6.16 12.27 17.32
C ARG A 168 6.57 11.22 16.29
N ILE A 169 5.76 10.18 16.18
CA ILE A 169 5.81 9.18 15.11
C ILE A 169 4.39 8.66 14.85
N SER A 170 4.08 8.36 13.61
CA SER A 170 2.76 7.86 13.20
C SER A 170 2.85 6.43 12.68
N TYR A 171 1.79 5.66 12.92
CA TYR A 171 1.66 4.27 12.49
C TYR A 171 0.27 4.01 11.90
N TRP A 172 0.20 3.26 10.82
CA TRP A 172 -1.04 2.60 10.41
C TRP A 172 -1.39 1.49 11.41
N VAL A 173 -2.67 1.34 11.72
CA VAL A 173 -3.19 0.29 12.59
C VAL A 173 -3.78 -0.85 11.74
N PRO A 174 -3.09 -2.01 11.62
CA PRO A 174 -3.59 -3.12 10.82
C PRO A 174 -4.48 -4.09 11.62
N PRO A 175 -5.34 -4.89 10.96
CA PRO A 175 -5.85 -6.11 11.58
C PRO A 175 -4.69 -7.10 11.86
N PRO A 176 -4.75 -7.90 12.94
CA PRO A 176 -5.84 -8.04 13.90
C PRO A 176 -5.60 -7.23 15.20
N ALA A 177 -5.08 -6.00 15.12
CA ALA A 177 -4.84 -5.16 16.29
C ALA A 177 -6.10 -4.99 17.16
N ARG A 178 -5.92 -4.92 18.48
CA ARG A 178 -7.02 -4.86 19.45
C ARG A 178 -6.84 -3.67 20.37
N SER A 179 -7.95 -3.23 20.97
CA SER A 179 -7.91 -2.21 22.01
C SER A 179 -7.00 -2.66 23.15
N ASP A 180 -5.94 -1.91 23.40
CA ASP A 180 -4.94 -2.17 24.45
C ASP A 180 -4.16 -0.87 24.72
N SER A 181 -3.35 -0.89 25.77
CA SER A 181 -2.25 0.05 25.94
C SER A 181 -1.20 -0.15 24.84
N LEU A 182 -0.66 0.96 24.33
CA LEU A 182 0.44 0.91 23.35
C LEU A 182 1.67 0.28 24.00
N PHE A 183 2.11 -0.88 23.50
CA PHE A 183 3.42 -1.40 23.81
C PHE A 183 4.46 -0.79 22.86
N TYR A 184 5.63 -0.44 23.41
CA TYR A 184 6.68 0.25 22.66
C TYR A 184 8.07 -0.29 22.98
N LEU A 185 8.96 -0.25 21.99
CA LEU A 185 10.39 -0.49 22.10
C LEU A 185 11.16 0.63 21.36
N GLY A 186 12.10 1.27 22.06
CA GLY A 186 12.94 2.32 21.49
C GLY A 186 13.96 2.85 22.50
N ALA A 187 15.07 3.42 22.01
CA ALA A 187 16.13 4.00 22.85
C ALA A 187 16.61 3.12 24.03
N GLY A 188 16.64 1.79 23.85
CA GLY A 188 17.04 0.83 24.89
C GLY A 188 16.01 0.61 26.02
N VAL A 189 14.80 1.16 25.88
CA VAL A 189 13.69 1.04 26.83
C VAL A 189 12.51 0.33 26.16
N PHE A 190 11.75 -0.44 26.94
CA PHE A 190 10.46 -0.98 26.54
C PHE A 190 9.43 -0.77 27.63
N GLY A 191 8.17 -0.71 27.23
CA GLY A 191 7.09 -0.53 28.18
C GLY A 191 5.73 -0.55 27.53
N LYS A 192 4.72 -0.26 28.35
CA LYS A 192 3.35 0.00 27.92
C LYS A 192 2.97 1.41 28.32
N ASP A 193 2.27 2.11 27.44
CA ASP A 193 1.55 3.32 27.78
C ASP A 193 0.50 3.01 28.86
N THR A 194 0.22 3.99 29.72
CA THR A 194 -0.84 3.91 30.73
C THR A 194 -2.23 4.09 30.13
N ALA A 195 -2.34 4.78 28.99
CA ALA A 195 -3.61 5.01 28.33
C ALA A 195 -4.03 3.86 27.40
N LEU A 196 -5.33 3.56 27.41
CA LEU A 196 -5.95 2.64 26.46
C LEU A 196 -6.16 3.34 25.11
N THR A 197 -5.72 2.70 24.02
CA THR A 197 -6.13 3.06 22.65
C THR A 197 -7.20 2.07 22.21
N GLN A 198 -8.37 2.58 21.79
CA GLN A 198 -9.47 1.74 21.30
C GLN A 198 -9.30 1.46 19.81
N VAL A 199 -9.39 0.20 19.41
CA VAL A 199 -9.33 -0.23 18.00
C VAL A 199 -10.71 -0.66 17.52
N GLY A 200 -11.26 0.09 16.57
CA GLY A 200 -12.46 -0.27 15.80
C GLY A 200 -12.11 -1.29 14.72
N LYS A 201 -12.88 -2.39 14.66
CA LYS A 201 -12.62 -3.51 13.74
C LYS A 201 -13.06 -3.28 12.30
N ARG A 202 -13.73 -2.17 12.02
CA ARG A 202 -14.03 -1.72 10.66
C ARG A 202 -12.89 -0.86 10.18
N ASP A 203 -12.47 -1.02 8.93
CA ASP A 203 -11.47 -0.12 8.36
C ASP A 203 -12.08 1.25 8.01
N ILE A 204 -11.23 2.16 7.53
CA ILE A 204 -11.60 3.55 7.22
C ILE A 204 -12.27 3.75 5.85
N TYR A 205 -12.16 2.77 4.96
CA TYR A 205 -12.63 2.83 3.58
C TYR A 205 -13.72 1.81 3.27
N ASP A 206 -14.27 1.19 4.31
CA ASP A 206 -15.49 0.41 4.23
C ASP A 206 -16.72 1.20 4.75
N PRO A 207 -17.42 1.94 3.87
CA PRO A 207 -18.76 2.41 4.13
C PRO A 207 -19.76 1.79 3.14
N ASN A 208 -20.37 0.67 3.53
CA ASN A 208 -21.56 0.06 2.93
C ASN A 208 -21.33 -0.68 1.61
N ASP A 209 -21.62 -1.97 1.62
CA ASP A 209 -21.92 -2.93 0.53
C ASP A 209 -22.56 -2.37 -0.78
N THR A 210 -23.14 -1.18 -0.73
CA THR A 210 -23.90 -0.57 -1.83
C THR A 210 -23.24 0.68 -2.42
N VAL A 211 -22.17 1.23 -1.81
CA VAL A 211 -21.55 2.51 -2.21
C VAL A 211 -20.03 2.42 -2.23
N ALA A 212 -19.44 2.76 -3.37
CA ALA A 212 -17.98 2.80 -3.51
C ALA A 212 -17.33 3.89 -2.64
N THR A 213 -16.22 3.56 -2.00
CA THR A 213 -15.30 4.55 -1.45
C THR A 213 -14.65 5.31 -2.61
N ARG A 214 -14.85 6.63 -2.63
CA ARG A 214 -14.30 7.50 -3.66
C ARG A 214 -12.91 7.96 -3.27
N ILE A 215 -11.96 7.76 -4.18
CA ILE A 215 -10.57 8.19 -4.05
C ILE A 215 -10.27 9.11 -5.24
N ASP A 216 -9.93 10.36 -4.96
CA ASP A 216 -9.51 11.32 -5.97
C ASP A 216 -7.99 11.26 -6.10
N LEU A 217 -7.51 10.80 -7.27
CA LEU A 217 -6.09 10.65 -7.55
C LEU A 217 -5.41 11.98 -7.92
N ASP A 218 -6.19 13.02 -8.22
CA ASP A 218 -5.67 14.34 -8.63
C ASP A 218 -5.28 15.20 -7.41
N LEU A 219 -5.75 14.84 -6.20
CA LEU A 219 -5.34 15.49 -4.95
C LEU A 219 -3.86 15.24 -4.60
N GLY A 220 -3.22 14.30 -5.29
CA GLY A 220 -1.85 13.90 -5.02
C GLY A 220 -1.72 12.92 -3.85
N GLY A 221 -0.50 12.39 -3.72
CA GLY A 221 -0.15 11.37 -2.75
C GLY A 221 0.11 11.86 -1.33
N PRO A 222 0.21 10.94 -0.34
CA PRO A 222 0.50 11.28 1.04
C PRO A 222 1.91 11.85 1.30
N TRP A 223 2.86 11.68 0.36
CA TRP A 223 4.27 12.05 0.56
C TRP A 223 4.85 12.91 -0.57
N PRO A 224 4.29 14.11 -0.81
CA PRO A 224 4.80 15.01 -1.84
C PRO A 224 6.25 15.41 -1.56
N GLY A 225 7.05 15.57 -2.61
CA GLY A 225 8.47 15.98 -2.51
C GLY A 225 9.42 14.92 -1.96
N THR A 226 8.96 13.69 -1.75
CA THR A 226 9.79 12.55 -1.30
C THR A 226 9.99 11.53 -2.42
N VAL A 227 10.84 10.52 -2.18
CA VAL A 227 10.99 9.36 -3.10
C VAL A 227 9.71 8.54 -3.26
N LEU A 228 8.75 8.66 -2.33
CA LEU A 228 7.44 8.00 -2.41
C LEU A 228 6.36 8.91 -3.03
N ALA A 229 6.72 10.07 -3.59
CA ALA A 229 5.80 10.96 -4.27
C ALA A 229 4.96 10.30 -5.40
N PRO A 230 5.44 9.24 -6.11
CA PRO A 230 4.61 8.55 -7.09
C PRO A 230 3.39 7.82 -6.51
N PHE A 231 3.32 7.50 -5.23
CA PHE A 231 2.12 6.88 -4.65
C PHE A 231 0.99 7.90 -4.57
N LEU A 232 -0.03 7.76 -5.41
CA LEU A 232 -1.25 8.60 -5.37
C LEU A 232 -2.22 8.11 -4.29
N PHE A 233 -2.19 6.82 -3.99
CA PHE A 233 -2.90 6.23 -2.86
C PHE A 233 -2.05 5.10 -2.26
N PHE A 234 -2.04 4.98 -0.94
CA PHE A 234 -1.40 3.86 -0.26
C PHE A 234 -2.03 3.63 1.11
N ASN A 235 -2.47 2.40 1.35
CA ASN A 235 -2.83 1.93 2.68
C ASN A 235 -2.41 0.46 2.86
N PRO A 236 -1.45 0.17 3.76
CA PRO A 236 -0.96 -1.19 3.96
C PRO A 236 -1.76 -1.99 4.99
N ALA A 237 -2.81 -1.40 5.58
CA ALA A 237 -3.40 -1.83 6.84
C ALA A 237 -4.93 -2.03 6.75
N LEU A 238 -5.44 -2.25 5.55
CA LEU A 238 -6.87 -2.48 5.29
C LEU A 238 -7.29 -3.89 5.70
N ALA A 239 -8.59 -4.12 5.80
CA ALA A 239 -9.14 -5.35 6.34
C ALA A 239 -10.29 -5.89 5.48
N PHE A 240 -10.16 -7.12 4.97
CA PHE A 240 -11.33 -7.92 4.65
C PHE A 240 -12.02 -8.26 5.98
N GLN A 241 -13.25 -7.81 6.16
CA GLN A 241 -13.93 -7.86 7.47
C GLN A 241 -14.77 -9.13 7.65
N ALA A 242 -15.21 -9.41 8.89
CA ALA A 242 -16.12 -10.52 9.13
C ALA A 242 -17.51 -10.22 8.56
N VAL A 243 -17.94 -11.05 7.61
CA VAL A 243 -19.24 -10.97 6.93
C VAL A 243 -20.32 -11.56 7.85
N ASP A 244 -21.52 -10.97 7.85
CA ASP A 244 -22.69 -11.63 8.41
C ASP A 244 -22.99 -12.92 7.61
N ARG A 245 -23.16 -14.05 8.32
CA ARG A 245 -23.12 -15.42 7.77
C ARG A 245 -24.27 -15.75 6.80
N VAL A 246 -25.24 -14.85 6.64
CA VAL A 246 -26.40 -15.06 5.76
C VAL A 246 -26.01 -15.18 4.29
N ASN A 247 -24.94 -14.50 3.84
CA ASN A 247 -24.49 -14.51 2.43
C ASN A 247 -23.09 -15.06 2.20
N GLY A 248 -22.27 -15.24 3.25
CA GLY A 248 -20.96 -15.91 3.18
C GLY A 248 -19.85 -15.22 2.38
N VAL A 249 -20.11 -14.04 1.79
CA VAL A 249 -19.16 -13.28 0.96
C VAL A 249 -19.26 -11.80 1.32
N GLY A 250 -18.10 -11.17 1.57
CA GLY A 250 -17.96 -9.73 1.79
C GLY A 250 -17.36 -9.05 0.57
N GLU A 251 -17.39 -7.72 0.57
CA GLU A 251 -16.96 -6.92 -0.56
C GLU A 251 -16.37 -5.58 -0.14
N ASP A 252 -15.24 -5.23 -0.75
CA ASP A 252 -14.66 -3.90 -0.64
C ASP A 252 -14.66 -3.25 -2.02
N TRP A 253 -15.22 -2.04 -2.10
CA TRP A 253 -15.39 -1.33 -3.37
C TRP A 253 -14.78 0.07 -3.34
N TYR A 254 -13.78 0.27 -4.19
CA TYR A 254 -13.10 1.54 -4.43
C TYR A 254 -13.47 2.09 -5.81
N ARG A 255 -13.67 3.40 -5.89
CA ARG A 255 -13.79 4.17 -7.13
C ARG A 255 -12.71 5.23 -7.16
N PHE A 256 -11.70 5.00 -7.99
CA PHE A 256 -10.63 5.94 -8.25
C PHE A 256 -11.05 6.92 -9.35
N GLN A 257 -10.80 8.21 -9.15
CA GLN A 257 -11.16 9.27 -10.10
C GLN A 257 -9.91 10.06 -10.48
N THR A 258 -9.80 10.44 -11.75
CA THR A 258 -8.76 11.35 -12.26
C THR A 258 -9.22 12.08 -13.51
N ALA A 259 -8.76 13.31 -13.68
CA ALA A 259 -8.96 14.10 -14.87
C ALA A 259 -8.05 13.67 -16.04
N ASP A 260 -6.89 13.07 -15.76
CA ASP A 260 -5.91 12.69 -16.79
C ASP A 260 -5.96 11.17 -17.06
N THR A 261 -6.63 10.79 -18.15
CA THR A 261 -6.68 9.39 -18.62
C THR A 261 -5.48 8.99 -19.47
N ALA A 262 -4.63 9.95 -19.86
CA ALA A 262 -3.39 9.66 -20.59
C ALA A 262 -2.23 9.31 -19.65
N GLN A 263 -2.35 9.61 -18.36
CA GLN A 263 -1.37 9.23 -17.34
C GLN A 263 -1.35 7.71 -17.13
N SER A 264 -0.14 7.14 -17.12
CA SER A 264 0.04 5.74 -16.73
C SER A 264 -0.18 5.58 -15.23
N LEU A 265 -0.94 4.56 -14.83
CA LEU A 265 -1.17 4.19 -13.44
C LEU A 265 -0.93 2.72 -13.23
N THR A 266 -0.42 2.36 -12.05
CA THR A 266 -0.32 0.97 -11.62
C THR A 266 -1.11 0.75 -10.33
N PHE A 267 -1.97 -0.25 -10.33
CA PHE A 267 -2.80 -0.65 -9.21
C PHE A 267 -2.20 -1.90 -8.58
N PHE A 268 -1.99 -1.86 -7.27
CA PHE A 268 -1.53 -3.00 -6.49
C PHE A 268 -2.52 -3.30 -5.38
N LEU A 269 -2.94 -4.55 -5.31
CA LEU A 269 -3.61 -5.11 -4.16
C LEU A 269 -2.83 -6.35 -3.73
N SER A 270 -2.48 -6.44 -2.45
CA SER A 270 -1.71 -7.57 -1.92
C SER A 270 -2.32 -8.02 -0.62
N TYR A 271 -2.26 -9.32 -0.37
CA TYR A 271 -2.73 -9.89 0.87
C TYR A 271 -1.83 -11.05 1.31
N PRO A 272 -1.60 -11.23 2.63
CA PRO A 272 -0.74 -12.31 3.10
C PRO A 272 -1.33 -13.68 2.73
N SER A 273 -0.67 -14.41 1.84
CA SER A 273 -0.97 -15.82 1.57
C SER A 273 -0.55 -16.67 2.77
N LEU A 274 -1.42 -16.78 3.77
CA LEU A 274 -1.20 -17.66 4.91
C LEU A 274 -2.21 -18.79 5.02
N SER A 275 -3.16 -18.88 4.10
CA SER A 275 -3.94 -20.10 3.88
C SER A 275 -4.78 -20.00 2.61
N ASP A 276 -5.00 -21.15 2.00
CA ASP A 276 -5.94 -21.45 0.91
C ASP A 276 -7.42 -21.15 1.26
N THR A 277 -7.68 -20.31 2.28
CA THR A 277 -9.02 -20.06 2.85
C THR A 277 -9.61 -18.70 2.49
N VAL A 278 -8.81 -17.77 1.94
CA VAL A 278 -9.33 -16.51 1.41
C VAL A 278 -9.53 -16.64 -0.09
N ALA A 279 -10.75 -17.00 -0.50
CA ALA A 279 -11.15 -16.86 -1.89
C ALA A 279 -11.43 -15.37 -2.15
N ALA A 280 -10.36 -14.59 -2.30
CA ALA A 280 -10.45 -13.20 -2.74
C ALA A 280 -10.52 -13.16 -4.27
N ARG A 281 -11.58 -12.56 -4.82
CA ARG A 281 -11.71 -12.27 -6.24
C ARG A 281 -11.76 -10.78 -6.47
N THR A 282 -10.70 -10.25 -7.08
CA THR A 282 -10.55 -8.81 -7.32
C THR A 282 -10.75 -8.51 -8.79
N PHE A 283 -11.38 -7.36 -9.07
CA PHE A 283 -11.68 -6.90 -10.41
C PHE A 283 -11.34 -5.41 -10.54
N LEU A 284 -10.70 -5.04 -11.65
CA LEU A 284 -10.48 -3.66 -12.08
C LEU A 284 -11.35 -3.36 -13.29
N LEU A 285 -12.34 -2.46 -13.16
CA LEU A 285 -13.37 -2.18 -14.17
C LEU A 285 -13.47 -0.69 -14.50
N ASP A 286 -13.83 -0.36 -15.73
CA ASP A 286 -14.10 1.01 -16.17
C ASP A 286 -15.49 1.54 -15.73
N SER A 287 -16.42 0.64 -15.43
CA SER A 287 -17.81 0.95 -15.11
C SER A 287 -18.42 -0.12 -14.21
N LEU A 288 -18.96 0.33 -13.07
CA LEU A 288 -19.65 -0.54 -12.11
C LEU A 288 -20.83 0.20 -11.48
N TYR A 289 -21.97 -0.48 -11.38
CA TYR A 289 -23.21 0.00 -10.79
C TYR A 289 -23.76 -1.04 -9.81
N TYR A 290 -24.33 -0.59 -8.70
CA TYR A 290 -25.01 -1.46 -7.73
C TYR A 290 -26.53 -1.32 -7.91
N ALA A 291 -27.25 -2.42 -8.17
CA ALA A 291 -28.70 -2.41 -8.25
C ALA A 291 -29.35 -2.60 -6.87
N THR A 292 -29.69 -1.47 -6.26
CA THR A 292 -30.42 -1.44 -4.99
C THR A 292 -31.77 -2.15 -5.10
N GLY A 293 -32.06 -3.05 -4.16
CA GLY A 293 -33.36 -3.74 -4.06
C GLY A 293 -33.51 -5.02 -4.89
N THR A 294 -32.50 -5.40 -5.69
CA THR A 294 -32.50 -6.69 -6.41
C THR A 294 -32.22 -7.85 -5.45
N ALA A 295 -32.97 -8.96 -5.58
CA ALA A 295 -32.73 -10.17 -4.80
C ALA A 295 -31.50 -10.92 -5.31
N GLY A 296 -30.68 -11.47 -4.40
CA GLY A 296 -29.48 -12.25 -4.73
C GLY A 296 -28.32 -12.04 -3.74
N THR A 297 -27.23 -12.79 -3.94
CA THR A 297 -25.96 -12.56 -3.23
C THR A 297 -25.41 -11.17 -3.57
N PRO A 298 -24.59 -10.55 -2.69
CA PRO A 298 -24.01 -9.22 -2.95
C PRO A 298 -23.33 -9.11 -4.32
N SER A 299 -22.56 -10.14 -4.71
CA SER A 299 -21.95 -10.26 -6.05
C SER A 299 -22.92 -10.19 -7.23
N ASN A 300 -24.18 -10.63 -7.08
CA ASN A 300 -25.19 -10.61 -8.14
C ASN A 300 -25.89 -9.25 -8.27
N LYS A 301 -25.63 -8.31 -7.37
CA LYS A 301 -26.20 -6.96 -7.39
C LYS A 301 -25.30 -5.95 -8.09
N PHE A 302 -24.08 -6.33 -8.41
CA PHE A 302 -23.17 -5.52 -9.22
C PHE A 302 -23.46 -5.74 -10.70
N PHE A 303 -23.95 -4.69 -11.34
CA PHE A 303 -24.14 -4.59 -12.77
C PHE A 303 -23.03 -3.76 -13.38
N ARG A 304 -22.74 -4.09 -14.63
CA ARG A 304 -21.71 -3.46 -15.44
C ARG A 304 -22.33 -3.12 -16.77
N ARG A 305 -21.71 -2.21 -17.52
CA ARG A 305 -22.11 -2.01 -18.92
C ARG A 305 -21.84 -3.31 -19.68
N ASP A 306 -22.66 -3.62 -20.69
CA ASP A 306 -22.44 -4.81 -21.51
C ASP A 306 -21.08 -4.77 -22.22
N SER A 307 -20.59 -3.56 -22.52
CA SER A 307 -19.27 -3.28 -23.08
C SER A 307 -18.17 -3.09 -22.05
N ALA A 308 -18.42 -3.29 -20.74
CA ALA A 308 -17.42 -3.06 -19.71
C ALA A 308 -16.30 -4.11 -19.83
N ASP A 309 -15.08 -3.61 -19.96
CA ASP A 309 -13.88 -4.43 -19.89
C ASP A 309 -13.37 -4.47 -18.47
N PHE A 310 -12.87 -5.64 -18.06
CA PHE A 310 -12.20 -5.75 -16.78
C PHE A 310 -11.21 -6.89 -16.71
N ILE A 311 -10.19 -6.64 -15.89
CA ILE A 311 -9.13 -7.56 -15.51
C ILE A 311 -9.47 -8.07 -14.12
N GLY A 312 -9.43 -9.38 -13.94
CA GLY A 312 -9.71 -10.02 -12.66
C GLY A 312 -8.67 -11.08 -12.29
N THR A 313 -8.84 -11.64 -11.10
CA THR A 313 -7.91 -12.64 -10.54
C THR A 313 -8.03 -14.05 -11.16
N ASP A 314 -9.15 -14.38 -11.77
CA ASP A 314 -9.40 -15.68 -12.41
C ASP A 314 -10.50 -15.56 -13.47
N PHE A 315 -10.83 -14.33 -13.84
CA PHE A 315 -11.96 -14.01 -14.70
C PHE A 315 -11.71 -12.69 -15.40
N TYR A 316 -11.89 -12.72 -16.71
CA TYR A 316 -11.71 -11.61 -17.62
C TYR A 316 -12.97 -11.45 -18.46
N ARG A 317 -13.19 -10.25 -18.99
CA ARG A 317 -14.18 -10.04 -20.05
C ARG A 317 -13.52 -9.56 -21.33
N CYS A 318 -14.04 -10.09 -22.43
CA CYS A 318 -13.76 -9.61 -23.75
C CYS A 318 -15.09 -9.42 -24.50
N LYS A 319 -15.38 -8.19 -24.95
CA LYS A 319 -16.61 -7.85 -25.69
C LYS A 319 -17.90 -8.30 -24.97
N GLY A 320 -17.94 -8.13 -23.65
CA GLY A 320 -19.07 -8.54 -22.81
C GLY A 320 -19.18 -10.03 -22.50
N LEU A 321 -18.34 -10.87 -23.13
CA LEU A 321 -18.30 -12.32 -22.91
C LEU A 321 -17.18 -12.70 -21.93
N ALA A 322 -17.42 -13.78 -21.18
CA ALA A 322 -16.52 -14.22 -20.12
C ALA A 322 -15.36 -15.06 -20.66
N PHE A 323 -14.18 -14.86 -20.10
CA PHE A 323 -13.02 -15.73 -20.27
C PHE A 323 -12.42 -16.05 -18.90
N LYS A 324 -12.20 -17.34 -18.63
CA LYS A 324 -11.68 -17.85 -17.36
C LYS A 324 -10.53 -18.83 -17.67
N PRO A 325 -9.31 -18.34 -17.90
CA PRO A 325 -8.15 -19.21 -18.01
C PRO A 325 -7.85 -19.85 -16.65
N ASP A 326 -7.18 -20.99 -16.68
CA ASP A 326 -6.63 -21.59 -15.46
C ASP A 326 -5.40 -20.78 -15.04
N GLN A 327 -5.27 -20.49 -13.74
CA GLN A 327 -4.10 -19.81 -13.15
C GLN A 327 -3.87 -20.37 -11.75
N SER A 328 -2.64 -20.31 -11.26
CA SER A 328 -2.35 -20.70 -9.88
C SER A 328 -3.03 -19.75 -8.89
N ALA A 329 -3.19 -20.21 -7.65
CA ALA A 329 -3.64 -19.34 -6.57
C ALA A 329 -2.69 -18.14 -6.45
N ARG A 330 -3.26 -16.95 -6.23
CA ARG A 330 -2.52 -15.69 -6.16
C ARG A 330 -2.71 -15.00 -4.82
N ASP A 331 -1.64 -14.35 -4.36
CA ASP A 331 -1.58 -13.57 -3.12
C ASP A 331 -1.63 -12.06 -3.36
N SER A 332 -1.75 -11.68 -4.63
CA SER A 332 -1.64 -10.32 -5.10
C SER A 332 -2.37 -10.13 -6.42
N PHE A 333 -2.67 -8.88 -6.73
CA PHE A 333 -3.27 -8.41 -7.95
C PHE A 333 -2.54 -7.13 -8.36
N SER A 334 -1.90 -7.14 -9.52
CA SER A 334 -1.19 -6.00 -10.09
C SER A 334 -1.67 -5.74 -11.51
N VAL A 335 -2.02 -4.49 -11.80
CA VAL A 335 -2.37 -4.06 -13.16
C VAL A 335 -1.72 -2.71 -13.42
N ALA A 336 -0.77 -2.67 -14.36
CA ALA A 336 -0.22 -1.44 -14.91
C ALA A 336 -1.02 -1.05 -16.16
N LEU A 337 -1.32 0.23 -16.32
CA LEU A 337 -2.05 0.74 -17.47
C LEU A 337 -1.27 1.91 -18.05
N LYS A 338 -0.94 1.86 -19.34
CA LYS A 338 -0.31 3.01 -20.03
C LYS A 338 -1.26 4.20 -20.11
N THR A 339 -2.56 3.92 -20.30
CA THR A 339 -3.67 4.88 -20.32
C THR A 339 -4.88 4.27 -19.64
N LEU A 340 -5.76 5.11 -19.11
CA LEU A 340 -6.96 4.67 -18.42
C LEU A 340 -8.15 4.55 -19.38
N PRO A 341 -8.98 3.50 -19.25
CA PRO A 341 -10.17 3.35 -20.09
C PRO A 341 -11.27 4.39 -19.81
N SER A 342 -11.19 5.08 -18.66
CA SER A 342 -12.19 6.04 -18.18
C SER A 342 -11.59 6.97 -17.13
N HIS A 343 -12.22 8.12 -16.90
CA HIS A 343 -11.94 9.04 -15.79
C HIS A 343 -12.30 8.47 -14.42
N ALA A 344 -13.01 7.33 -14.38
CA ALA A 344 -13.30 6.60 -13.17
C ALA A 344 -12.98 5.13 -13.37
N ILE A 345 -12.19 4.56 -12.45
CA ILE A 345 -11.86 3.15 -12.41
C ILE A 345 -12.33 2.58 -11.09
N HIS A 346 -12.99 1.43 -11.16
CA HIS A 346 -13.48 0.70 -10.00
C HIS A 346 -12.53 -0.46 -9.69
N LEU A 347 -12.16 -0.60 -8.43
CA LEU A 347 -11.55 -1.81 -7.90
C LEU A 347 -12.51 -2.41 -6.90
N ILE A 348 -12.94 -3.64 -7.14
CA ILE A 348 -13.82 -4.37 -6.24
C ILE A 348 -13.22 -5.72 -5.90
N SER A 349 -13.18 -6.05 -4.62
CA SER A 349 -12.69 -7.32 -4.11
C SER A 349 -13.80 -8.03 -3.35
N PHE A 350 -14.17 -9.22 -3.80
CA PHE A 350 -15.03 -10.13 -3.04
C PHE A 350 -14.17 -11.07 -2.21
N TYR A 351 -14.55 -11.37 -0.98
CA TYR A 351 -13.77 -12.22 -0.09
C TYR A 351 -14.66 -13.09 0.79
N THR A 352 -14.15 -14.26 1.18
CA THR A 352 -14.89 -15.25 2.00
C THR A 352 -14.42 -15.34 3.45
N SER A 353 -13.31 -14.68 3.79
CA SER A 353 -12.70 -14.77 5.12
C SER A 353 -12.00 -13.47 5.52
N PRO A 354 -12.00 -13.12 6.82
CA PRO A 354 -11.33 -11.91 7.28
C PRO A 354 -9.81 -12.02 7.17
N GLN A 355 -9.16 -10.98 6.64
CA GLN A 355 -7.70 -10.85 6.68
C GLN A 355 -7.25 -9.40 6.45
N ARG A 356 -5.96 -9.17 6.59
CA ARG A 356 -5.31 -7.94 6.16
C ARG A 356 -5.15 -7.92 4.65
N TYR A 357 -5.29 -6.76 4.03
CA TYR A 357 -4.75 -6.50 2.69
C TYR A 357 -4.14 -5.09 2.62
N SER A 358 -3.36 -4.85 1.57
CA SER A 358 -2.82 -3.54 1.21
C SER A 358 -3.33 -3.14 -0.16
N LEU A 359 -3.54 -1.84 -0.34
CA LEU A 359 -3.94 -1.24 -1.61
C LEU A 359 -3.06 -0.04 -1.91
N ALA A 360 -2.55 0.02 -3.14
CA ALA A 360 -1.75 1.13 -3.62
C ALA A 360 -2.12 1.50 -5.05
N VAL A 361 -2.07 2.79 -5.36
CA VAL A 361 -2.15 3.32 -6.72
C VAL A 361 -0.93 4.20 -6.94
N VAL A 362 -0.14 3.87 -7.95
CA VAL A 362 1.13 4.54 -8.25
C VAL A 362 1.00 5.25 -9.59
N LYS A 363 1.45 6.51 -9.63
CA LYS A 363 1.69 7.27 -10.86
C LYS A 363 2.89 6.68 -11.59
N GLY A 364 2.64 6.15 -12.77
CA GLY A 364 3.64 5.50 -13.61
C GLY A 364 3.27 4.06 -13.93
N TYR A 365 4.02 3.53 -14.89
CA TYR A 365 3.95 2.13 -15.30
C TYR A 365 5.01 1.34 -14.54
N VAL A 366 4.60 0.61 -13.52
CA VAL A 366 5.48 -0.16 -12.64
C VAL A 366 5.37 -1.63 -13.03
N THR A 367 6.52 -2.28 -13.18
CA THR A 367 6.62 -3.70 -13.56
C THR A 367 7.08 -4.53 -12.36
N GLY A 368 6.71 -5.81 -12.35
CA GLY A 368 7.04 -6.75 -11.27
C GLY A 368 8.54 -7.05 -11.19
N ASP A 369 9.24 -7.04 -12.33
CA ASP A 369 10.71 -7.09 -12.41
C ASP A 369 11.22 -5.82 -13.13
N PRO A 370 12.09 -5.01 -12.51
CA PRO A 370 12.59 -3.78 -13.14
C PRO A 370 13.41 -4.02 -14.42
N ARG A 371 13.82 -5.26 -14.70
CA ARG A 371 14.51 -5.66 -15.93
C ARG A 371 13.55 -6.01 -17.07
N ILE A 372 12.27 -6.24 -16.76
CA ILE A 372 11.21 -6.58 -17.70
C ILE A 372 10.30 -5.35 -17.79
N GLY A 373 10.51 -4.53 -18.81
CA GLY A 373 9.70 -3.33 -19.08
C GLY A 373 8.55 -3.63 -20.04
N ALA A 374 7.67 -2.65 -20.23
CA ALA A 374 6.65 -2.69 -21.28
C ALA A 374 7.30 -2.93 -22.65
N ASP A 375 6.68 -3.78 -23.45
CA ASP A 375 7.10 -4.01 -24.83
C ASP A 375 6.39 -3.09 -25.84
N ALA A 376 6.60 -3.38 -27.13
CA ALA A 376 6.06 -2.60 -28.24
C ALA A 376 4.60 -2.94 -28.60
N PHE A 377 4.03 -4.00 -28.02
CA PHE A 377 2.67 -4.48 -28.26
C PHE A 377 1.67 -3.88 -27.26
N GLU A 378 2.14 -3.44 -26.10
CA GLU A 378 1.35 -2.73 -25.09
C GLU A 378 0.81 -1.35 -25.58
N PRO A 379 -0.48 -1.00 -25.35
CA PRO A 379 -1.44 -1.73 -24.53
C PRO A 379 -2.01 -2.98 -25.23
N ASN A 380 -2.06 -4.10 -24.52
CA ASN A 380 -2.71 -5.34 -24.99
C ASN A 380 -3.36 -6.16 -23.87
N ARG A 381 -3.64 -5.54 -22.71
CA ARG A 381 -4.23 -6.23 -21.54
C ARG A 381 -5.73 -6.47 -21.67
N PHE A 382 -6.41 -5.68 -22.50
CA PHE A 382 -7.79 -5.89 -22.87
C PHE A 382 -7.88 -6.38 -24.32
N CYS A 383 -8.82 -7.29 -24.60
CA CYS A 383 -8.93 -7.83 -25.96
C CYS A 383 -9.34 -6.77 -27.00
N HIS A 384 -9.96 -5.67 -26.60
CA HIS A 384 -10.27 -4.60 -27.55
C HIS A 384 -9.02 -3.81 -27.96
N ASP A 385 -7.97 -3.79 -27.13
CA ASP A 385 -6.72 -3.10 -27.45
C ASP A 385 -6.04 -3.71 -28.68
N THR A 386 -6.29 -5.00 -28.92
CA THR A 386 -5.80 -5.68 -30.14
C THR A 386 -6.73 -5.55 -31.35
N ASP A 387 -7.97 -5.10 -31.15
CA ASP A 387 -8.82 -4.68 -32.28
C ASP A 387 -8.44 -3.28 -32.76
N SER A 388 -8.36 -2.34 -31.82
CA SER A 388 -8.10 -0.93 -32.10
C SER A 388 -7.75 -0.20 -30.81
N ILE A 389 -6.81 0.73 -30.89
CA ILE A 389 -6.49 1.66 -29.81
C ILE A 389 -6.85 3.07 -30.30
N PRO A 390 -7.26 4.02 -29.44
CA PRO A 390 -7.46 5.41 -29.85
C PRO A 390 -6.27 5.95 -30.66
N GLY A 391 -6.55 6.41 -31.88
CA GLY A 391 -5.54 6.90 -32.83
C GLY A 391 -4.71 5.82 -33.55
N ARG A 392 -4.94 4.52 -33.28
CA ARG A 392 -4.26 3.38 -33.93
C ARG A 392 -5.26 2.25 -34.27
N PRO A 393 -5.93 2.30 -35.44
CA PRO A 393 -6.94 1.31 -35.82
C PRO A 393 -6.34 -0.07 -36.19
N ASN A 394 -5.03 -0.16 -36.41
CA ASN A 394 -4.30 -1.41 -36.64
C ASN A 394 -3.15 -1.51 -35.63
N PRO A 395 -3.44 -1.93 -34.38
CA PRO A 395 -2.43 -2.08 -33.34
C PRO A 395 -1.44 -3.20 -33.70
N ARG A 396 -0.22 -3.15 -33.15
CA ARG A 396 0.82 -4.16 -33.44
C ARG A 396 0.44 -5.57 -33.01
N SER A 397 -0.42 -5.68 -31.99
CA SER A 397 -0.95 -6.96 -31.50
C SER A 397 -1.96 -7.59 -32.48
N ARG A 398 -2.37 -6.87 -33.54
CA ARG A 398 -3.16 -7.41 -34.65
C ARG A 398 -2.23 -8.03 -35.69
N VAL A 399 -2.22 -9.36 -35.72
CA VAL A 399 -1.31 -10.18 -36.54
C VAL A 399 -2.07 -10.75 -37.74
N HIS A 400 -1.63 -10.39 -38.94
CA HIS A 400 -2.05 -11.08 -40.16
C HIS A 400 -1.30 -12.40 -40.30
N VAL A 401 -2.01 -13.52 -40.24
CA VAL A 401 -1.40 -14.84 -40.38
C VAL A 401 -1.05 -15.07 -41.85
N THR A 402 0.20 -15.45 -42.09
CA THR A 402 0.73 -15.66 -43.45
C THR A 402 1.70 -16.83 -43.46
N THR A 403 2.03 -17.30 -44.66
CA THR A 403 3.06 -18.32 -44.87
C THR A 403 4.48 -17.81 -44.65
N THR A 404 4.72 -16.49 -44.66
CA THR A 404 6.00 -15.89 -44.22
C THR A 404 6.14 -15.89 -42.70
N GLY A 405 5.02 -15.85 -41.99
CA GLY A 405 4.94 -15.88 -40.53
C GLY A 405 5.21 -14.54 -39.86
N PHE A 406 4.71 -14.42 -38.64
CA PHE A 406 5.03 -13.40 -37.65
C PHE A 406 6.00 -14.00 -36.62
N SER A 407 7.04 -13.26 -36.23
CA SER A 407 7.81 -13.59 -35.03
C SER A 407 8.40 -12.35 -34.39
N ASP A 408 8.25 -12.23 -33.08
CA ASP A 408 8.78 -11.12 -32.28
C ASP A 408 9.02 -11.57 -30.83
N THR A 409 9.48 -10.63 -30.01
CA THR A 409 9.68 -10.80 -28.57
C THR A 409 8.79 -9.85 -27.78
N MET A 410 8.18 -10.35 -26.71
CA MET A 410 7.19 -9.65 -25.89
C MET A 410 7.40 -9.97 -24.41
N ASN A 411 6.67 -9.31 -23.52
CA ASN A 411 6.84 -9.41 -22.08
C ASN A 411 5.50 -9.47 -21.36
N ILE A 412 5.35 -10.44 -20.46
CA ILE A 412 4.45 -10.34 -19.31
C ILE A 412 5.24 -9.57 -18.24
N ASP A 413 4.87 -8.33 -17.97
CA ASP A 413 5.67 -7.44 -17.13
C ASP A 413 5.18 -7.32 -15.69
N ASN A 414 4.00 -7.85 -15.37
CA ASN A 414 3.48 -8.01 -14.03
C ASN A 414 3.01 -9.44 -13.76
N ALA A 415 3.00 -9.83 -12.48
CA ALA A 415 2.53 -11.16 -12.07
C ALA A 415 1.05 -11.36 -12.43
N PHE A 416 0.74 -12.54 -12.98
CA PHE A 416 -0.59 -12.98 -13.37
C PHE A 416 -1.29 -12.08 -14.42
N GLU A 417 -0.48 -11.37 -15.18
CA GLU A 417 -0.91 -10.58 -16.32
C GLU A 417 -1.28 -11.46 -17.52
N LEU A 418 -1.96 -10.85 -18.49
CA LEU A 418 -2.39 -11.49 -19.70
C LEU A 418 -2.28 -10.52 -20.88
N ASP A 419 -1.70 -11.01 -21.98
CA ASP A 419 -1.58 -10.29 -23.25
C ASP A 419 -2.56 -10.81 -24.29
N TRP A 420 -3.29 -9.92 -24.96
CA TRP A 420 -4.18 -10.23 -26.07
C TRP A 420 -3.56 -9.88 -27.42
N TYR A 421 -3.74 -10.79 -28.36
CA TYR A 421 -3.42 -10.61 -29.78
C TYR A 421 -4.64 -10.98 -30.61
N ARG A 422 -4.76 -10.35 -31.78
CA ARG A 422 -5.80 -10.66 -32.76
C ARG A 422 -5.16 -11.29 -33.98
N LEU A 423 -5.53 -12.53 -34.27
CA LEU A 423 -5.05 -13.28 -35.42
C LEU A 423 -6.05 -13.13 -36.57
N GLU A 424 -5.57 -12.73 -37.74
CA GLU A 424 -6.36 -12.72 -38.97
C GLU A 424 -5.94 -13.87 -39.86
N VAL A 425 -6.74 -14.93 -39.85
CA VAL A 425 -6.49 -16.15 -40.59
C VAL A 425 -7.06 -16.00 -42.00
N PRO A 426 -6.23 -16.06 -43.05
CA PRO A 426 -6.69 -15.94 -44.43
C PRO A 426 -7.43 -17.21 -44.87
N ALA A 427 -8.09 -17.13 -46.02
CA ALA A 427 -8.54 -18.35 -46.71
C ALA A 427 -7.33 -19.18 -47.15
N HIS A 428 -7.32 -20.46 -46.80
CA HIS A 428 -6.26 -21.42 -47.10
C HIS A 428 -6.85 -22.75 -47.55
N ASN A 429 -6.00 -23.67 -48.02
CA ASN A 429 -6.45 -24.94 -48.56
C ASN A 429 -6.83 -25.92 -47.44
N LEU A 430 -7.67 -26.90 -47.78
CA LEU A 430 -8.00 -27.97 -46.86
C LEU A 430 -6.73 -28.70 -46.41
N GLY A 431 -6.47 -28.71 -45.10
CA GLY A 431 -5.32 -29.35 -44.48
C GLY A 431 -4.15 -28.41 -44.17
N ASP A 432 -4.18 -27.16 -44.62
CA ASP A 432 -3.25 -26.14 -44.12
C ASP A 432 -3.56 -25.88 -42.64
N SER A 433 -2.55 -25.49 -41.86
CA SER A 433 -2.66 -25.31 -40.41
C SER A 433 -2.03 -24.00 -39.96
N VAL A 434 -2.53 -23.44 -38.85
CA VAL A 434 -1.89 -22.33 -38.15
C VAL A 434 -1.04 -22.91 -37.03
N VAL A 435 0.25 -22.61 -37.05
CA VAL A 435 1.20 -22.98 -36.00
C VAL A 435 1.49 -21.76 -35.14
N ILE A 436 1.34 -21.91 -33.83
CA ILE A 436 1.72 -20.92 -32.83
C ILE A 436 2.77 -21.53 -31.93
N ARG A 437 3.93 -20.87 -31.84
CA ARG A 437 5.01 -21.26 -30.94
C ARG A 437 5.33 -20.14 -29.98
N LEU A 438 5.39 -20.46 -28.69
CA LEU A 438 5.83 -19.56 -27.64
C LEU A 438 7.01 -20.17 -26.90
N GLN A 439 7.99 -19.35 -26.54
CA GLN A 439 9.05 -19.76 -25.62
C GLN A 439 9.46 -18.62 -24.70
N GLY A 440 9.44 -18.87 -23.40
CA GLY A 440 9.98 -18.02 -22.35
C GLY A 440 11.48 -17.77 -22.55
N ARG A 441 11.95 -16.65 -22.03
CA ARG A 441 13.30 -16.12 -22.15
C ARG A 441 13.77 -15.69 -20.76
N PRO A 442 13.97 -16.64 -19.84
CA PRO A 442 14.44 -16.35 -18.50
C PRO A 442 15.85 -15.73 -18.58
N PHE A 443 16.21 -14.91 -17.59
CA PHE A 443 17.55 -14.32 -17.54
C PHE A 443 18.66 -15.35 -17.26
N VAL A 444 18.31 -16.47 -16.61
CA VAL A 444 19.26 -17.51 -16.19
C VAL A 444 18.83 -18.85 -16.79
N ALA A 445 19.74 -19.51 -17.50
CA ALA A 445 19.47 -20.81 -18.09
C ALA A 445 19.23 -21.89 -17.02
N GLY A 446 18.22 -22.73 -17.23
CA GLY A 446 17.90 -23.87 -16.34
C GLY A 446 17.19 -23.51 -15.04
N ASN A 447 16.93 -22.23 -14.77
CA ASN A 447 16.12 -21.76 -13.65
C ASN A 447 14.98 -20.88 -14.17
N ASP A 448 13.86 -21.52 -14.45
CA ASP A 448 12.65 -20.87 -14.94
C ASP A 448 11.45 -21.37 -14.12
N SER A 449 10.87 -20.46 -13.34
CA SER A 449 9.64 -20.70 -12.57
C SER A 449 8.41 -20.11 -13.25
N SER A 450 8.56 -19.53 -14.44
CA SER A 450 7.44 -19.01 -15.22
C SER A 450 6.64 -20.15 -15.84
N ASP A 451 5.36 -19.87 -16.07
CA ASP A 451 4.45 -20.77 -16.75
C ASP A 451 3.48 -19.93 -17.58
N LEU A 452 3.79 -19.77 -18.85
CA LEU A 452 2.97 -19.02 -19.80
C LEU A 452 2.10 -19.98 -20.61
N ASP A 453 0.78 -19.86 -20.44
CA ASP A 453 -0.21 -20.57 -21.23
C ASP A 453 -0.71 -19.74 -22.40
N ILE A 454 -1.05 -20.39 -23.50
CA ILE A 454 -1.73 -19.76 -24.63
C ILE A 454 -3.13 -20.32 -24.80
N TYR A 455 -4.08 -19.44 -25.07
CA TYR A 455 -5.46 -19.79 -25.42
C TYR A 455 -5.81 -19.12 -26.73
N VAL A 456 -6.34 -19.89 -27.68
CA VAL A 456 -6.89 -19.36 -28.92
C VAL A 456 -8.40 -19.37 -28.80
N LEU A 457 -9.03 -18.22 -29.04
CA LEU A 457 -10.46 -18.03 -28.89
C LEU A 457 -11.07 -17.49 -30.18
N SER A 458 -12.29 -17.92 -30.50
CA SER A 458 -13.07 -17.30 -31.57
C SER A 458 -13.48 -15.86 -31.24
N VAL A 459 -13.60 -15.03 -32.27
CA VAL A 459 -13.98 -13.62 -32.14
C VAL A 459 -15.50 -13.46 -32.34
N PRO A 460 -16.21 -12.84 -31.38
CA PRO A 460 -17.62 -12.49 -31.51
C PRO A 460 -17.93 -11.75 -32.82
N GLY A 461 -18.85 -12.31 -33.61
CA GLY A 461 -19.27 -11.72 -34.89
C GLY A 461 -18.32 -11.96 -36.06
N SER A 462 -17.23 -12.71 -35.88
CA SER A 462 -16.36 -13.17 -36.97
C SER A 462 -16.38 -14.70 -37.11
N THR A 463 -15.84 -15.42 -36.12
CA THR A 463 -15.65 -16.89 -36.18
C THR A 463 -16.54 -17.65 -35.20
N GLY A 464 -17.31 -16.95 -34.36
CA GLY A 464 -18.25 -17.56 -33.42
C GLY A 464 -18.60 -16.62 -32.28
N ASN A 465 -19.02 -17.18 -31.14
CA ASN A 465 -18.99 -16.49 -29.85
C ASN A 465 -17.56 -16.55 -29.25
N LEU A 466 -17.28 -15.87 -28.15
CA LEU A 466 -15.98 -16.01 -27.47
C LEU A 466 -15.88 -17.40 -26.83
N THR A 467 -15.21 -18.34 -27.51
CA THR A 467 -15.02 -19.72 -27.06
C THR A 467 -13.59 -20.16 -27.35
N VAL A 468 -12.97 -20.86 -26.40
CA VAL A 468 -11.64 -21.46 -26.60
C VAL A 468 -11.75 -22.53 -27.68
N VAL A 469 -10.92 -22.40 -28.72
CA VAL A 469 -10.83 -23.38 -29.81
C VAL A 469 -9.61 -24.29 -29.66
N ASP A 470 -8.54 -23.81 -29.02
CA ASP A 470 -7.38 -24.61 -28.62
C ASP A 470 -6.61 -23.89 -27.49
N SER A 471 -5.79 -24.61 -26.74
CA SER A 471 -4.98 -24.06 -25.65
C SER A 471 -3.75 -24.90 -25.30
N SER A 472 -2.83 -24.32 -24.53
CA SER A 472 -1.73 -25.03 -23.88
C SER A 472 -2.20 -26.23 -23.07
N VAL A 473 -1.34 -27.26 -23.02
CA VAL A 473 -1.52 -28.46 -22.18
C VAL A 473 -0.26 -28.82 -21.39
N ASN A 474 0.86 -28.15 -21.66
CA ASN A 474 2.13 -28.38 -20.99
C ASN A 474 2.31 -27.39 -19.85
N SER A 475 3.25 -27.69 -18.95
CA SER A 475 3.71 -26.72 -17.95
C SER A 475 4.97 -26.04 -18.41
N GLY A 476 5.15 -24.83 -17.91
CA GLY A 476 6.27 -23.97 -18.22
C GLY A 476 6.00 -23.17 -19.49
N SER A 477 6.88 -22.21 -19.75
CA SER A 477 6.68 -21.23 -20.82
C SER A 477 7.16 -21.73 -22.19
N THR A 478 6.87 -22.98 -22.59
CA THR A 478 7.23 -23.48 -23.93
C THR A 478 6.06 -24.17 -24.59
N GLU A 479 5.47 -23.50 -25.57
CA GLU A 479 4.23 -23.93 -26.20
C GLU A 479 4.37 -24.07 -27.71
N ASN A 480 3.65 -25.05 -28.25
CA ASN A 480 3.60 -25.32 -29.69
C ASN A 480 2.22 -25.90 -30.05
N LEU A 481 1.34 -25.05 -30.55
CA LEU A 481 -0.01 -25.42 -30.99
C LEU A 481 -0.01 -25.48 -32.52
N THR A 482 -0.66 -26.51 -33.07
CA THR A 482 -0.89 -26.67 -34.51
C THR A 482 -2.38 -26.91 -34.70
N MET A 483 -3.06 -25.95 -35.34
CA MET A 483 -4.51 -25.90 -35.41
C MET A 483 -4.99 -25.80 -36.85
N ASN A 484 -6.12 -26.43 -37.14
CA ASN A 484 -6.88 -26.18 -38.35
C ASN A 484 -7.95 -25.11 -38.06
N LEU A 485 -7.58 -23.84 -38.20
CA LEU A 485 -8.47 -22.70 -37.99
C LEU A 485 -9.14 -22.32 -39.30
N ALA A 486 -10.45 -22.07 -39.32
CA ALA A 486 -11.10 -21.56 -40.53
C ALA A 486 -10.66 -20.12 -40.83
N ALA A 487 -10.91 -19.64 -42.05
CA ALA A 487 -10.68 -18.23 -42.39
C ALA A 487 -11.53 -17.32 -41.49
N GLY A 488 -10.92 -16.27 -40.93
CA GLY A 488 -11.57 -15.32 -40.03
C GLY A 488 -10.66 -14.80 -38.94
N ALA A 489 -11.24 -14.10 -37.95
CA ALA A 489 -10.49 -13.53 -36.84
C ALA A 489 -10.56 -14.42 -35.58
N TYR A 490 -9.44 -14.53 -34.89
CA TYR A 490 -9.30 -15.21 -33.60
C TYR A 490 -8.60 -14.27 -32.61
N TYR A 491 -8.83 -14.46 -31.32
CA TYR A 491 -7.98 -13.92 -30.28
C TYR A 491 -6.96 -14.97 -29.86
N LEU A 492 -5.75 -14.54 -29.56
CA LEU A 492 -4.74 -15.30 -28.85
C LEU A 492 -4.50 -14.58 -27.52
N ALA A 493 -4.75 -15.27 -26.41
CA ALA A 493 -4.42 -14.79 -25.07
C ALA A 493 -3.19 -15.53 -24.57
N VAL A 494 -2.14 -14.80 -24.19
CA VAL A 494 -0.97 -15.33 -23.48
C VAL A 494 -1.17 -15.01 -22.00
N VAL A 495 -1.22 -16.04 -21.15
CA VAL A 495 -1.62 -15.96 -19.75
C VAL A 495 -0.47 -16.37 -18.86
N ASP A 496 -0.11 -15.54 -17.90
CA ASP A 496 0.79 -15.95 -16.83
C ASP A 496 0.06 -16.82 -15.80
N PHE A 497 0.23 -18.13 -15.92
CA PHE A 497 -0.35 -19.12 -15.00
C PHE A 497 0.32 -19.06 -13.63
N ALA A 498 1.65 -18.89 -13.58
CA ALA A 498 2.46 -19.02 -12.35
C ALA A 498 2.59 -17.72 -11.55
N GLY A 499 2.25 -16.56 -12.12
CA GLY A 499 2.41 -15.28 -11.45
C GLY A 499 3.86 -14.77 -11.46
N VAL A 500 4.62 -15.12 -12.49
CA VAL A 500 6.04 -14.75 -12.61
C VAL A 500 6.21 -13.91 -13.89
N PRO A 501 6.51 -12.60 -13.76
CA PRO A 501 6.85 -11.77 -14.92
C PRO A 501 7.93 -12.42 -15.77
N GLU A 502 7.68 -12.51 -17.08
CA GLU A 502 8.51 -13.29 -17.99
C GLU A 502 8.58 -12.64 -19.36
N ARG A 503 9.78 -12.68 -19.96
CA ARG A 503 9.98 -12.28 -21.36
C ARG A 503 9.74 -13.49 -22.22
N TYR A 504 9.11 -13.35 -23.38
CA TYR A 504 8.87 -14.48 -24.26
C TYR A 504 9.10 -14.13 -25.73
N SER A 505 9.31 -15.16 -26.54
CA SER A 505 9.29 -15.08 -28.00
C SER A 505 8.02 -15.75 -28.48
N LEU A 506 7.36 -15.16 -29.47
CA LEU A 506 6.21 -15.73 -30.15
C LEU A 506 6.48 -15.84 -31.64
N CYS A 507 5.95 -16.90 -32.23
CA CYS A 507 5.85 -17.06 -33.66
C CYS A 507 4.45 -17.55 -34.01
N ILE A 508 3.85 -16.97 -35.05
CA ILE A 508 2.55 -17.38 -35.60
C ILE A 508 2.70 -17.51 -37.11
N ARG A 509 2.32 -18.66 -37.68
CA ARG A 509 2.53 -18.92 -39.11
C ARG A 509 1.47 -19.85 -39.69
N GLU A 510 1.08 -19.60 -40.93
CA GLU A 510 0.35 -20.57 -41.75
C GLU A 510 1.33 -21.60 -42.35
N VAL A 511 1.03 -22.88 -42.17
CA VAL A 511 1.82 -24.01 -42.64
C VAL A 511 0.99 -24.83 -43.61
N PRO A 512 1.33 -24.82 -44.92
CA PRO A 512 0.65 -25.65 -45.90
C PRO A 512 0.82 -27.15 -45.63
N LEU A 513 -0.22 -27.95 -45.93
CA LEU A 513 -0.32 -29.39 -45.63
C LEU A 513 0.91 -30.23 -46.02
N LEU A 514 1.57 -29.88 -47.13
CA LEU A 514 2.71 -30.62 -47.70
C LEU A 514 4.07 -30.02 -47.36
N THR A 515 4.12 -29.04 -46.45
CA THR A 515 5.35 -28.39 -46.03
C THR A 515 5.65 -28.68 -44.57
N VAL A 516 6.92 -28.97 -44.26
CA VAL A 516 7.39 -28.93 -42.87
C VAL A 516 7.59 -27.45 -42.50
N GLY A 517 6.50 -26.77 -42.20
CA GLY A 517 6.56 -25.37 -41.79
C GLY A 517 7.10 -25.27 -40.37
N SER A 518 8.31 -24.74 -40.21
CA SER A 518 8.79 -24.33 -38.89
C SER A 518 8.29 -22.91 -38.58
N CYS A 519 7.70 -22.73 -37.41
CA CYS A 519 7.53 -21.41 -36.82
C CYS A 519 8.83 -21.08 -36.06
N ASN A 520 9.71 -20.27 -36.67
CA ASN A 520 11.01 -19.97 -36.09
C ASN A 520 10.90 -18.76 -35.19
N LEU A 521 11.27 -18.94 -33.91
CA LEU A 521 11.34 -17.85 -32.94
C LEU A 521 12.56 -16.98 -33.25
N ILE A 522 12.38 -15.67 -33.29
CA ILE A 522 13.48 -14.73 -33.58
C ILE A 522 14.59 -14.77 -32.52
N LEU A 523 14.24 -15.05 -31.25
CA LEU A 523 15.18 -15.15 -30.14
C LEU A 523 14.68 -16.17 -29.10
N PRO A 524 14.82 -17.48 -29.35
CA PRO A 524 14.37 -18.50 -28.40
C PRO A 524 15.14 -18.37 -27.09
N GLY A 525 14.45 -18.58 -25.97
CA GLY A 525 15.11 -18.67 -24.67
C GLY A 525 15.96 -19.94 -24.54
N PRO A 526 16.71 -20.09 -23.44
CA PRO A 526 17.36 -21.35 -23.13
C PRO A 526 16.31 -22.47 -22.99
N PRO A 527 16.65 -23.73 -23.33
CA PRO A 527 15.73 -24.85 -23.16
C PRO A 527 15.44 -25.10 -21.67
N VAL A 528 14.18 -25.31 -21.35
CA VAL A 528 13.68 -25.66 -20.01
C VAL A 528 13.10 -27.08 -20.07
N ARG A 529 13.13 -27.84 -18.96
CA ARG A 529 12.55 -29.19 -18.93
C ARG A 529 11.03 -29.10 -19.04
N ALA A 530 10.49 -29.68 -20.11
CA ALA A 530 9.05 -29.83 -20.25
C ALA A 530 8.50 -30.83 -19.21
N SER A 531 7.39 -30.46 -18.57
CA SER A 531 6.58 -31.37 -17.77
C SER A 531 5.11 -31.20 -18.18
N THR A 532 4.33 -32.27 -18.15
CA THR A 532 2.90 -32.20 -18.48
C THR A 532 2.12 -31.67 -17.29
N LYS A 533 1.25 -30.66 -17.50
CA LYS A 533 0.30 -30.25 -16.47
C LYS A 533 -0.63 -31.43 -16.16
N ARG A 534 -0.87 -31.70 -14.89
CA ARG A 534 -2.01 -32.52 -14.49
C ARG A 534 -3.22 -31.61 -14.66
N LEU A 535 -4.04 -31.86 -15.68
CA LEU A 535 -5.37 -31.23 -15.80
C LEU A 535 -6.02 -31.26 -14.41
N PRO A 536 -6.45 -30.12 -13.85
CA PRO A 536 -7.34 -30.15 -12.72
C PRO A 536 -8.51 -31.06 -13.10
N LEU A 537 -8.80 -32.06 -12.26
CA LEU A 537 -10.09 -32.74 -12.34
C LEU A 537 -11.13 -31.64 -12.41
N ALA A 538 -11.98 -31.68 -13.44
CA ALA A 538 -13.09 -30.75 -13.61
C ALA A 538 -13.69 -30.50 -12.23
N ALA A 539 -13.60 -29.25 -11.75
CA ALA A 539 -14.22 -28.89 -10.49
C ALA A 539 -15.65 -29.43 -10.53
N PRO A 540 -16.15 -30.09 -9.46
CA PRO A 540 -17.52 -30.55 -9.46
C PRO A 540 -18.38 -29.37 -9.86
N SER A 541 -19.15 -29.55 -10.93
CA SER A 541 -20.08 -28.56 -11.40
C SER A 541 -20.92 -28.18 -10.18
N VAL A 542 -20.74 -26.97 -9.66
CA VAL A 542 -21.81 -26.36 -8.88
C VAL A 542 -22.91 -26.18 -9.90
N GLY A 543 -23.82 -27.16 -9.94
CA GLY A 543 -24.95 -27.15 -10.85
C GLY A 543 -25.76 -25.89 -10.58
N ALA A 544 -25.50 -24.85 -11.36
CA ALA A 544 -26.54 -23.91 -11.72
C ALA A 544 -27.46 -24.71 -12.65
N THR A 545 -28.39 -25.46 -12.07
CA THR A 545 -29.63 -25.79 -12.75
C THR A 545 -30.29 -24.45 -13.06
N VAL A 546 -29.98 -23.91 -14.24
CA VAL A 546 -30.87 -22.98 -14.93
C VAL A 546 -32.10 -23.80 -15.28
N GLY A 547 -32.99 -23.92 -14.30
CA GLY A 547 -34.34 -24.37 -14.54
C GLY A 547 -35.00 -23.33 -15.44
N THR A 548 -35.10 -23.63 -16.72
CA THR A 548 -36.19 -23.16 -17.57
C THR A 548 -37.50 -23.56 -16.89
N GLY A 549 -38.01 -22.69 -16.02
CA GLY A 549 -39.23 -22.89 -15.25
C GLY A 549 -40.41 -22.24 -15.95
N GLY A 550 -40.88 -22.89 -17.03
CA GLY A 550 -42.24 -22.70 -17.51
C GLY A 550 -43.24 -22.99 -16.38
N SER A 551 -44.34 -22.23 -16.38
CA SER A 551 -45.47 -22.31 -15.47
C SER A 551 -45.89 -23.74 -15.18
N PHE A 552 -46.11 -24.11 -13.92
CA PHE A 552 -47.16 -25.09 -13.59
C PHE A 552 -47.72 -24.86 -12.19
N PHE A 553 -49.00 -24.47 -12.17
CA PHE A 553 -49.90 -24.62 -11.04
C PHE A 553 -49.87 -26.05 -10.50
N ARG A 554 -49.83 -26.21 -9.17
CA ARG A 554 -50.78 -27.11 -8.50
C ARG A 554 -50.93 -26.79 -7.01
N ARG A 555 -52.18 -26.47 -6.67
CA ARG A 555 -52.75 -26.35 -5.32
C ARG A 555 -52.42 -27.58 -4.47
N ARG A 556 -51.98 -27.36 -3.23
CA ARG A 556 -52.18 -28.33 -2.14
C ARG A 556 -53.64 -28.29 -1.68
N ARG A 557 -54.27 -29.45 -1.57
CA ARG A 557 -55.42 -29.67 -0.68
C ARG A 557 -54.95 -30.55 0.46
N LEU A 558 -55.28 -30.06 1.66
CA LEU A 558 -55.26 -30.66 3.00
C LEU A 558 -53.91 -31.19 3.50
#